data_AF-A0A661E295-F1
#
_entry.id   AF-A0A661E295-F1
#
_cell.length_a   1.000
_cell.length_b   1.000
_cell.length_c   1.000
_cell.angle_alpha   90.00
_cell.angle_beta   90.00
_cell.angle_gamma   90.00
#
_symmetry.space_group_name_H-M   'P 1'
#
loop_
_entity.id
_entity.type
_entity.pdbx_description
1 polymer ?
#
loop_
_entity_poly.entity_id
_entity_poly.type
_entity_poly.pdbx_seq_one_letter_code
_entity_poly.pdbx_strand_id
1 'polypeptide(L)' 'MNKKLYKIRVNWHGEIYEEHFHATSPGSAMMITCSKIAKDLGKTTSYVRKFFLSGKDNFKVEEVLNESGDN' A
#
# COMPACT_ATOMS: atom_id res chain seq x y z
N MET A 1 -16.46 -4.45 -10.61
CA MET A 1 -15.86 -3.98 -9.34
C MET A 1 -15.31 -2.57 -9.55
N ASN A 2 -15.84 -1.56 -8.87
CA ASN A 2 -15.33 -0.19 -8.95
C ASN A 2 -13.98 -0.12 -8.22
N LYS A 3 -12.94 0.31 -8.93
CA LYS A 3 -11.64 0.58 -8.33
C LYS A 3 -11.66 2.00 -7.77
N LYS A 4 -11.09 2.18 -6.59
CA LYS A 4 -10.88 3.49 -5.95
C LYS A 4 -9.39 3.81 -5.92
N LEU A 5 -9.05 5.09 -5.86
CA LEU A 5 -7.67 5.52 -5.67
C LEU A 5 -7.30 5.38 -4.20
N TYR A 6 -6.16 4.75 -3.94
CA TYR A 6 -5.59 4.65 -2.59
C TYR A 6 -4.21 5.29 -2.58
N LYS A 7 -3.94 6.02 -1.50
CA LYS A 7 -2.61 6.46 -1.11
C LYS A 7 -2.11 5.52 -0.03
N ILE A 8 -0.93 4.93 -0.25
CA ILE A 8 -0.27 4.11 0.73
C ILE A 8 1.06 4.73 1.10
N ARG A 9 1.29 4.83 2.41
CA ARG A 9 2.56 5.25 2.98
C ARG A 9 3.08 4.18 3.91
N VAL A 10 4.29 3.73 3.68
CA VAL A 10 4.98 2.71 4.48
C VAL A 10 6.31 3.27 4.92
N ASN A 11 6.57 3.25 6.21
CA ASN A 11 7.93 3.41 6.73
C ASN A 11 8.51 2.02 6.93
N TRP A 12 9.30 1.57 5.97
CA TRP A 12 9.94 0.27 5.94
C TRP A 12 11.39 0.42 6.40
N HIS A 13 11.69 0.00 7.63
CA HIS A 13 13.06 0.05 8.20
C HIS A 13 13.77 1.42 8.06
N GLY A 14 13.02 2.52 8.10
CA GLY A 14 13.56 3.89 7.97
C GLY A 14 13.43 4.48 6.57
N GLU A 15 13.03 3.69 5.56
CA GLU A 15 12.75 4.16 4.21
C GLU A 15 11.25 4.41 4.02
N ILE A 16 10.89 5.59 3.52
CA ILE A 16 9.51 5.96 3.29
C ILE A 16 9.13 5.62 1.85
N TYR A 17 8.24 4.64 1.69
CA TYR A 17 7.58 4.32 0.43
C TYR A 17 6.21 5.01 0.40
N GLU A 18 5.99 5.87 -0.59
CA GLU A 18 4.71 6.52 -0.83
C GLU A 18 4.25 6.26 -2.27
N GLU A 19 3.08 5.69 -2.42
CA GLU A 19 2.52 5.40 -3.75
C GLU A 19 1.01 5.65 -3.83
N HIS A 20 0.57 5.95 -5.05
CA HIS A 20 -0.83 6.07 -5.43
C HIS A 20 -1.18 5.00 -6.46
N PHE A 21 -2.27 4.26 -6.25
CA PHE A 21 -2.77 3.35 -7.28
C PHE A 21 -4.23 2.96 -7.06
N HIS A 22 -4.83 2.41 -8.10
CA HIS A 22 -6.23 2.00 -8.12
C HIS A 22 -6.39 0.57 -7.60
N ALA A 23 -7.20 0.38 -6.57
CA ALA A 23 -7.51 -0.94 -6.00
C ALA A 23 -9.00 -1.10 -5.72
N THR A 24 -9.46 -2.34 -5.57
CA THR A 24 -10.87 -2.64 -5.24
C THR A 24 -11.15 -2.57 -3.75
N SER A 25 -10.12 -2.64 -2.90
CA SER A 25 -10.24 -2.56 -1.44
C SER A 25 -8.90 -2.13 -0.80
N PRO A 26 -8.90 -1.65 0.46
CA PRO A 26 -7.67 -1.35 1.20
C PRO A 26 -6.74 -2.57 1.32
N GLY A 27 -7.30 -3.77 1.47
CA GLY A 27 -6.53 -5.01 1.56
C GLY A 27 -5.85 -5.38 0.24
N SER A 28 -6.55 -5.21 -0.89
CA SER A 28 -5.95 -5.33 -2.22
C SER A 28 -4.83 -4.32 -2.40
N ALA A 29 -5.00 -3.11 -1.86
CA ALA A 29 -4.00 -2.08 -1.97
C ALA A 29 -2.72 -2.43 -1.19
N MET A 30 -2.87 -2.85 0.07
CA MET A 30 -1.78 -3.38 0.88
C MET A 30 -0.99 -4.49 0.17
N MET A 31 -1.70 -5.44 -0.47
CA MET A 31 -1.05 -6.57 -1.18
C MET A 31 -0.23 -6.13 -2.39
N ILE A 32 -0.70 -5.13 -3.16
CA ILE A 32 0.06 -4.56 -4.28
C ILE A 32 1.36 -3.95 -3.77
N THR A 33 1.29 -3.13 -2.72
CA THR A 33 2.48 -2.51 -2.10
C THR A 33 3.44 -3.57 -1.56
N CYS A 34 2.94 -4.61 -0.88
CA CYS A 34 3.78 -5.70 -0.39
C CYS A 34 4.54 -6.39 -1.53
N SER A 35 3.88 -6.62 -2.68
CA SER A 35 4.53 -7.25 -3.84
C SER A 35 5.59 -6.36 -4.48
N LYS A 36 5.38 -5.04 -4.54
CA LYS A 36 6.38 -4.11 -5.07
C LYS A 36 7.62 -4.06 -4.20
N ILE A 37 7.45 -3.81 -2.89
CA ILE A 37 8.57 -3.80 -1.93
C ILE A 37 9.29 -5.15 -1.94
N ALA A 38 8.55 -6.26 -1.99
CA ALA A 38 9.15 -7.59 -2.08
C ALA A 38 10.01 -7.76 -3.33
N LYS A 39 9.57 -7.25 -4.48
CA LYS A 39 10.34 -7.28 -5.74
C LYS A 39 11.63 -6.47 -5.62
N ASP A 40 11.55 -5.25 -5.07
CA ASP A 40 12.70 -4.36 -4.93
C ASP A 40 13.76 -4.93 -3.97
N LEU A 41 13.32 -5.64 -2.92
CA LEU A 41 14.20 -6.27 -1.93
C LEU A 41 14.65 -7.70 -2.32
N GLY A 42 14.16 -8.27 -3.42
CA GLY A 42 14.37 -9.68 -3.75
C GLY A 42 13.82 -10.65 -2.70
N LYS A 43 12.71 -10.29 -2.05
CA LYS A 43 12.00 -11.07 -1.03
C LYS A 43 10.65 -11.56 -1.54
N THR A 44 9.95 -12.35 -0.72
CA THR A 44 8.58 -12.79 -1.03
C THR A 44 7.56 -11.78 -0.49
N THR A 45 6.43 -11.65 -1.17
CA THR A 45 5.30 -10.82 -0.69
C THR A 45 4.85 -11.23 0.71
N SER A 46 4.84 -12.54 1.01
CA SER A 46 4.49 -13.08 2.33
C SER A 46 5.46 -12.63 3.43
N TYR A 47 6.75 -12.46 3.11
CA TYR A 47 7.72 -11.91 4.05
C TYR A 47 7.34 -10.47 4.41
N VAL A 48 7.19 -9.59 3.42
CA VAL A 48 6.83 -8.18 3.61
C VAL A 48 5.48 -8.02 4.33
N ARG A 49 4.47 -8.81 3.96
CA ARG A 49 3.16 -8.80 4.60
C ARG A 49 3.23 -9.10 6.10
N LYS A 50 4.11 -10.02 6.54
CA LYS A 50 4.27 -10.31 7.98
C LYS A 50 4.76 -9.10 8.76
N PHE A 51 5.64 -8.28 8.18
CA PHE A 51 6.12 -7.06 8.83
C PHE A 51 5.01 -6.02 8.97
N PHE A 52 4.24 -5.80 7.89
CA PHE A 52 3.09 -4.90 7.91
C PHE A 52 2.08 -5.31 8.99
N LEU A 53 1.78 -6.61 9.09
CA LEU A 53 0.85 -7.14 10.08
C LEU A 53 1.43 -7.19 11.50
N SER A 54 2.76 -7.22 11.64
CA SER A 54 3.42 -7.22 12.95
C SER A 54 3.42 -5.85 13.63
N GLY A 55 3.07 -4.77 12.90
CA GLY A 55 3.09 -3.40 13.40
C GLY A 55 4.49 -2.84 13.67
N LYS A 56 5.55 -3.57 13.33
CA LYS A 56 6.94 -3.10 13.46
C LYS A 56 7.25 -1.95 12.51
N ASP A 57 6.66 -2.00 11.32
CA ASP A 57 6.75 -0.96 10.30
C ASP A 57 5.43 -0.20 10.27
N ASN A 58 5.51 1.13 10.28
CA ASN A 58 4.31 1.98 10.27
C ASN A 58 3.73 1.99 8.87
N PHE A 59 2.54 1.42 8.73
CA PHE A 59 1.79 1.32 7.48
C PHE A 59 0.50 2.12 7.59
N LYS A 60 0.25 3.00 6.62
CA LYS A 60 -1.01 3.75 6.51
C LYS A 60 -1.59 3.59 5.11
N VAL A 61 -2.87 3.23 5.04
CA VAL A 61 -3.67 3.24 3.81
C VAL A 61 -4.71 4.31 3.98
N GLU A 62 -4.73 5.26 3.06
CA GLU A 62 -5.77 6.27 2.96
C GLU A 62 -6.48 6.04 1.64
N GLU A 63 -7.80 5.87 1.69
CA GLU A 63 -8.62 5.99 0.49
C GLU A 63 -8.57 7.45 0.07
N VAL A 64 -8.00 7.72 -1.10
CA VAL A 64 -8.11 9.05 -1.70
C VAL A 64 -9.46 9.03 -2.38
N LEU A 65 -10.45 9.62 -1.70
CA LEU A 65 -11.66 10.03 -2.39
C LEU A 65 -11.17 10.92 -3.52
N ASN A 66 -11.35 10.49 -4.76
CA ASN A 66 -11.40 11.48 -5.83
C ASN A 66 -12.49 12.44 -5.38
N GLU A 67 -12.13 13.64 -4.96
CA GLU A 67 -12.92 14.79 -5.32
C GLU A 67 -12.92 14.77 -6.85
N SER A 68 -13.81 13.96 -7.42
CA SER A 68 -14.46 14.31 -8.66
C SER A 68 -15.14 15.63 -8.32
N GLY A 69 -14.39 16.71 -8.52
CA GLY A 69 -14.96 18.04 -8.56
C GLY A 69 -16.13 17.97 -9.53
N ASP A 70 -17.29 18.32 -9.02
CA ASP A 70 -18.35 18.89 -9.84
C ASP A 70 -17.72 19.92 -10.79
N ASN A 71 -17.81 19.65 -12.09
CA ASN A 71 -18.17 20.61 -13.14
C ASN A 71 -18.40 19.87 -14.46
#